data_AF-A0A966Y8F1-F1
#
_entry.id   AF-A0A966Y8F1-F1
#
_cell.length_a   1.000
_cell.length_b   1.000
_cell.length_c   1.000
_cell.angle_alpha   90.00
_cell.angle_beta   90.00
_cell.angle_gamma   90.00
#
_symmetry.space_group_name_H-M   'P 1'
#
loop_
_entity.id
_entity.type
_entity.pdbx_description
1 polymer ?
#
loop_
_entity_poly.entity_id
_entity_poly.type
_entity_poly.pdbx_seq_one_letter_code
_entity_poly.pdbx_strand_id
1 'polypeptide(L)'
;PLIIALGFDPIWYGVLYTITCQIAYMTPPFGYNLFLMKAMAPKEITLKDIYSSIIPFVLVMVFGLAIVMIFPEIATYLPDKYLR
;
A
#
# COMPACT_ATOMS: atom_id res chain seq x y z
N PRO A 1 14.00 -3.72 14.74
CA PRO A 1 15.30 -3.48 15.43
C PRO A 1 16.19 -2.46 14.71
N LEU A 2 16.38 -2.55 13.39
CA LEU A 2 17.27 -1.65 12.63
C LEU A 2 16.80 -0.18 12.62
N ILE A 3 15.49 0.04 12.61
CA ILE A 3 14.88 1.36 12.37
C ILE A 3 14.76 2.18 13.64
N ILE A 4 14.50 1.50 14.75
CA ILE A 4 14.62 2.07 16.09
C ILE A 4 16.08 2.43 16.38
N ALA A 5 17.04 1.61 15.90
CA ALA A 5 18.48 1.89 16.03
C ALA A 5 18.95 3.07 15.14
N LEU A 6 18.23 3.39 14.07
CA LEU A 6 18.47 4.55 13.20
C LEU A 6 17.77 5.85 13.68
N GLY A 7 17.04 5.79 14.81
CA GLY A 7 16.33 6.94 15.38
C GLY A 7 15.01 7.29 14.69
N PHE A 8 14.51 6.43 13.80
CA PHE A 8 13.22 6.63 13.13
C PHE A 8 12.05 6.10 13.96
N ASP A 9 10.90 6.75 13.83
CA ASP A 9 9.68 6.35 14.51
C ASP A 9 9.16 5.00 13.95
N PRO A 10 9.00 3.97 14.80
CA PRO A 10 8.54 2.65 14.38
C PRO A 10 7.09 2.65 13.85
N ILE A 11 6.25 3.59 14.26
CA ILE A 11 4.88 3.75 13.75
C ILE A 11 4.95 4.25 12.30
N TRP A 12 5.73 5.30 12.03
CA TRP A 12 5.91 5.82 10.67
C TRP A 12 6.39 4.73 9.72
N TYR A 13 7.38 3.94 10.14
CA TYR A 13 7.84 2.82 9.35
C TYR A 13 6.79 1.71 9.19
N GLY A 14 6.03 1.42 10.25
CA GLY A 14 4.91 0.47 10.19
C GLY A 14 3.88 0.87 9.14
N VAL A 15 3.52 2.15 9.06
CA VAL A 15 2.58 2.68 8.06
C VAL A 15 3.15 2.54 6.64
N LEU A 16 4.41 2.92 6.42
CA LEU A 16 5.07 2.73 5.12
C LEU A 16 5.09 1.25 4.70
N TYR A 17 5.39 0.36 5.64
CA TYR A 17 5.42 -1.07 5.40
C TYR A 17 4.03 -1.61 5.02
N THR A 18 2.98 -1.23 5.77
CA THR A 18 1.59 -1.65 5.47
C THR A 18 1.13 -1.18 4.09
N ILE A 19 1.41 0.08 3.72
CA ILE A 19 1.06 0.62 2.40
C ILE A 19 1.83 -0.13 1.30
N THR A 20 3.12 -0.37 1.50
CA THR A 20 3.96 -1.10 0.54
C THR A 20 3.49 -2.55 0.37
N CYS A 21 3.11 -3.22 1.46
CA CYS A 21 2.50 -4.55 1.40
C CYS A 21 1.17 -4.55 0.63
N GLN A 22 0.28 -3.60 0.87
CA GLN A 22 -0.98 -3.45 0.12
C GLN A 22 -0.71 -3.34 -1.39
N ILE A 23 0.22 -2.47 -1.78
CA ILE A 23 0.64 -2.32 -3.18
C ILE A 23 1.17 -3.66 -3.71
N ALA A 24 1.99 -4.39 -2.96
CA ALA A 24 2.52 -5.69 -3.37
C ALA A 24 1.43 -6.76 -3.57
N TYR A 25 0.32 -6.70 -2.83
CA TYR A 25 -0.83 -7.59 -3.04
C TYR A 25 -1.63 -7.28 -4.31
N MET A 26 -1.61 -6.02 -4.77
CA MET A 26 -2.35 -5.55 -5.96
C MET A 26 -1.52 -5.55 -7.24
N THR A 27 -0.19 -5.40 -7.15
CA THR A 27 0.72 -5.35 -8.30
C THR A 27 1.22 -6.76 -8.61
N PRO A 28 1.39 -7.18 -9.88
CA PRO A 28 1.78 -8.56 -10.20
C PRO A 28 3.28 -8.72 -10.05
N PRO A 29 3.68 -9.37 -8.94
CA PRO A 29 4.15 -10.76 -8.95
C PRO A 29 3.37 -11.67 -7.99
N PHE A 30 2.59 -11.11 -7.05
CA PHE A 30 1.78 -11.84 -6.05
C PHE A 30 0.28 -11.69 -6.25
N GLY A 31 -0.21 -10.56 -6.79
CA GLY A 31 -1.49 -10.38 -7.50
C GLY A 31 -2.73 -11.14 -7.00
N TYR A 32 -2.84 -11.47 -5.72
CA TYR A 32 -3.79 -12.47 -5.25
C TYR A 32 -5.24 -12.02 -5.49
N ASN A 33 -5.52 -10.73 -5.29
CA ASN A 33 -6.81 -10.12 -5.62
C ASN A 33 -7.10 -10.13 -7.12
N LEU A 34 -6.10 -9.94 -7.98
CA LEU A 34 -6.25 -10.01 -9.44
C LEU A 34 -6.61 -11.44 -9.90
N PHE A 35 -5.96 -12.45 -9.33
CA PHE A 35 -6.22 -13.86 -9.64
C PHE A 35 -7.58 -14.33 -9.10
N LEU A 36 -7.99 -13.88 -7.90
CA LEU A 36 -9.32 -14.12 -7.35
C LEU A 36 -10.43 -13.49 -8.21
N MET A 37 -10.25 -12.23 -8.61
CA MET A 37 -11.20 -11.57 -9.51
C MET A 37 -11.25 -12.28 -10.86
N LYS A 38 -10.11 -12.76 -11.40
CA LYS A 38 -10.10 -13.58 -12.62
C LYS A 38 -10.80 -14.94 -12.43
N ALA A 39 -10.73 -15.54 -11.25
CA ALA A 39 -11.43 -16.79 -10.93
C ALA A 39 -12.95 -16.62 -10.79
N MET A 40 -13.41 -15.45 -10.36
CA MET A 40 -14.84 -15.11 -10.25
C MET A 40 -15.42 -14.44 -11.50
N ALA A 41 -14.57 -13.87 -12.38
CA ALA A 41 -15.01 -13.12 -13.54
C ALA A 41 -15.45 -14.01 -14.71
N PRO A 42 -16.54 -13.65 -15.42
CA PRO A 42 -16.96 -14.31 -16.64
C PRO A 42 -15.86 -14.26 -17.72
N LYS A 43 -15.85 -15.26 -18.63
CA LYS A 43 -14.78 -15.47 -19.63
C LYS A 43 -14.50 -14.27 -20.54
N GLU A 44 -15.44 -13.34 -20.61
CA GLU A 44 -15.39 -12.09 -21.38
C GLU A 44 -14.40 -11.06 -20.82
N ILE A 45 -14.06 -11.13 -19.52
CA ILE A 45 -13.14 -10.16 -18.91
C ILE A 45 -11.69 -10.63 -19.08
N THR A 46 -10.94 -9.87 -19.87
CA THR A 46 -9.52 -10.16 -20.14
C THR A 46 -8.64 -9.72 -18.96
N LEU A 47 -7.54 -10.43 -18.72
CA LEU A 47 -6.51 -10.04 -17.73
C LEU A 47 -6.06 -8.57 -17.92
N LYS A 48 -6.07 -8.10 -19.17
CA LYS A 48 -5.71 -6.74 -19.56
C LYS A 48 -6.64 -5.68 -18.98
N ASP A 49 -7.95 -5.93 -18.91
CA ASP A 49 -8.94 -4.99 -18.36
C ASP A 49 -8.80 -4.86 -16.84
N ILE A 50 -8.54 -5.98 -16.19
CA ILE A 50 -8.31 -6.02 -14.74
C ILE A 50 -7.01 -5.27 -14.41
N TYR A 51 -5.96 -5.50 -15.18
CA TYR A 51 -4.67 -4.82 -15.00
C TYR A 51 -4.78 -3.31 -15.21
N SER A 52 -5.47 -2.89 -16.28
CA SER A 52 -5.68 -1.47 -16.59
C SER A 52 -6.49 -0.75 -15.51
N SER A 53 -7.35 -1.47 -14.79
CA SER A 53 -8.14 -0.92 -13.68
C SER A 53 -7.33 -0.79 -12.39
N ILE A 54 -6.31 -1.63 -12.20
CA ILE A 54 -5.47 -1.61 -10.99
C ILE A 54 -4.34 -0.57 -11.07
N ILE A 55 -3.83 -0.28 -12.26
CA ILE A 55 -2.79 0.75 -12.48
C ILE A 55 -3.15 2.12 -11.86
N PRO A 56 -4.33 2.72 -12.13
CA PRO A 56 -4.68 4.02 -11.54
C PRO A 56 -4.80 3.95 -10.02
N PHE A 57 -5.23 2.81 -9.49
CA PHE A 57 -5.37 2.62 -8.05
C PHE A 57 -4.00 2.52 -7.36
N VAL A 58 -3.06 1.77 -7.94
CA VAL A 58 -1.67 1.68 -7.47
C VAL A 58 -1.00 3.05 -7.54
N LEU A 59 -1.24 3.84 -8.58
CA LEU A 59 -0.72 5.21 -8.68
C LEU A 59 -1.16 6.10 -7.52
N VAL A 60 -2.45 6.06 -7.14
CA VAL A 60 -2.96 6.81 -5.99
C VAL A 60 -2.33 6.33 -4.68
N MET A 61 -2.12 5.02 -4.52
CA MET A 61 -1.46 4.46 -3.34
C MET A 61 0.01 4.85 -3.24
N VAL A 62 0.74 4.82 -4.36
CA VAL A 62 2.14 5.28 -4.43
C VAL A 62 2.23 6.78 -4.16
N PHE A 63 1.26 7.57 -4.63
CA PHE A 63 1.17 8.98 -4.30
C PHE A 63 0.92 9.22 -2.80
N GLY A 64 0.01 8.46 -2.18
CA GLY A 64 -0.20 8.47 -0.74
C GLY A 64 1.06 8.06 0.05
N LEU A 65 1.78 7.03 -0.42
CA LEU A 65 3.05 6.61 0.14
C LEU A 65 4.09 7.74 0.09
N ALA A 66 4.19 8.44 -1.05
CA ALA A 66 5.11 9.57 -1.21
C ALA A 66 4.77 10.72 -0.25
N ILE A 67 3.47 11.00 -0.05
CA ILE A 67 3.04 12.02 0.92
C ILE A 67 3.44 11.62 2.35
N VAL A 68 3.18 10.38 2.76
CA VAL A 68 3.54 9.89 4.11
C VAL A 68 5.06 9.83 4.29
N MET A 69 5.81 9.58 3.22
CA MET A 69 7.27 9.60 3.23
C MET A 69 7.84 11.01 3.43
N ILE A 70 7.23 12.04 2.83
CA ILE A 70 7.65 13.45 2.96
C ILE A 70 7.14 14.08 4.25
N PHE A 71 5.92 13.73 4.67
CA PHE A 71 5.24 14.25 5.86
C PHE A 71 4.96 13.11 6.87
N PRO A 72 5.98 12.65 7.62
CA PRO A 72 5.82 11.60 8.63
C PRO A 72 4.81 11.96 9.71
N GLU A 73 4.65 13.26 9.97
CA GLU A 73 3.69 13.81 10.94
C GLU A 73 2.24 13.37 10.66
N ILE A 74 1.85 13.09 9.42
CA ILE A 74 0.48 12.61 9.13
C ILE A 74 0.24 11.22 9.74
N ALA A 75 1.28 10.37 9.76
CA ALA A 75 1.21 9.03 10.31
C ALA A 75 1.38 9.01 11.84
N THR A 76 2.17 9.94 12.39
CA THR A 76 2.42 10.02 13.84
C THR A 76 1.45 10.93 14.59
N TYR A 77 0.77 11.87 13.93
CA TYR A 77 -0.16 12.82 14.56
C TYR A 77 -1.30 12.15 15.32
N LEU A 78 -1.91 11.10 14.75
CA LEU A 78 -3.02 10.40 15.39
C LEU A 78 -2.57 9.64 16.66
N PRO A 79 -1.50 8.82 16.65
CA PRO A 79 -0.99 8.21 17.87
C PRO A 79 -0.42 9.22 18.88
N ASP A 80 0.25 10.29 18.46
CA ASP A 80 0.71 11.34 19.40
C ASP A 80 -0.46 12.03 20.12
N LYS A 81 -1.64 12.11 19.49
CA LYS A 81 -2.82 12.76 20.07
C LYS A 81 -3.68 11.85 20.96
N TYR A 82 -3.62 10.53 20.77
CA TYR A 82 -4.50 9.57 21.46
C TYR A 82 -3.77 8.54 22.35
N LEU A 83 -2.47 8.31 22.16
CA LEU A 83 -1.67 7.33 22.93
C LEU A 83 -0.66 7.96 23.89
N ARG A 84 -0.54 9.29 23.93
CA ARG A 84 0.22 10.06 24.93
C ARG A 84 -0.68 10.83 25.87
#